data_AF-A0AAN7H947-F1
#
_entry.id   AF-A0AAN7H947-F1
#
_cell.length_a   1.000
_cell.length_b   1.000
_cell.length_c   1.000
_cell.angle_alpha   90.00
_cell.angle_beta   90.00
_cell.angle_gamma   90.00
#
_symmetry.space_group_name_H-M   'P 1'
#
loop_
_entity.id
_entity.type
_entity.pdbx_description
1 polymer ?
#
loop_
_entity_poly.entity_id
_entity_poly.type
_entity_poly.pdbx_seq_one_letter_code
_entity_poly.pdbx_strand_id
1 'polypeptide(L)'
;MGQRLSRLFRSQSPQAQPALLKLPAELILCIAAQLSSSPESVVALSLTCKHLRTILANDVVKVQAKCRGRLLALVEKDLGDRLFYCSVCCQLHAFSPWWDPTNGEHLAFQSARHNRFYCHAQQVFNLNAAQSLYHVFGRLVMNRHFYGAPKGLPLDTLAKPVWARSWGGGPLCRQTPSARIVRDELFLRVTHTLEGRASELSATPTLLKPS
;
A
#
# COMPACT_ATOMS: atom_id res chain seq x y z
N MET A 1 -15.82 7.30 -10.18
CA MET A 1 -14.69 7.51 -9.23
C MET A 1 -14.24 8.99 -9.09
N GLY A 2 -14.71 9.93 -9.92
CA GLY A 2 -14.23 11.33 -9.91
C GLY A 2 -14.79 12.28 -8.84
N GLN A 3 -15.80 11.89 -8.05
CA GLN A 3 -16.47 12.81 -7.10
C GLN A 3 -15.90 12.80 -5.67
N ARG A 4 -14.97 11.88 -5.34
CA ARG A 4 -14.43 11.77 -3.96
C ARG A 4 -13.22 12.67 -3.71
N LEU A 5 -12.44 13.02 -4.73
CA LEU A 5 -11.23 13.85 -4.57
C LEU A 5 -11.55 15.34 -4.41
N SER A 6 -12.64 15.82 -5.02
CA SER A 6 -13.03 17.24 -4.99
C SER A 6 -13.45 17.76 -3.61
N ARG A 7 -13.76 16.87 -2.65
CA ARG A 7 -14.06 17.27 -1.27
C ARG A 7 -12.81 17.49 -0.40
N LEU A 8 -11.65 16.96 -0.79
CA LEU A 8 -10.42 17.05 0.02
C LEU A 8 -9.72 18.42 -0.09
N PHE A 9 -10.06 19.24 -1.09
CA PHE A 9 -9.37 20.51 -1.40
C PHE A 9 -10.21 21.76 -1.06
N ARG A 10 -11.32 21.62 -0.33
CA ARG A 10 -12.29 22.70 -0.14
C ARG A 10 -12.00 23.53 1.12
N SER A 11 -10.87 24.23 1.15
CA SER A 11 -10.62 25.26 2.18
C SER A 11 -9.48 26.21 1.81
N GLN A 12 -9.64 27.13 0.86
CA GLN A 12 -8.71 28.26 0.74
C GLN A 12 -9.43 29.57 0.42
N SER A 13 -8.98 30.62 1.10
CA SER A 13 -9.27 32.05 0.93
C SER A 13 -8.98 32.52 -0.52
N PRO A 14 -9.25 33.79 -0.92
CA PRO A 14 -9.01 34.22 -2.30
C PRO A 14 -7.50 34.25 -2.56
N GLN A 15 -6.96 33.12 -3.00
CA GLN A 15 -5.57 33.00 -3.38
C GLN A 15 -5.37 33.59 -4.77
N ALA A 16 -4.33 34.40 -4.91
CA ALA A 16 -3.82 34.86 -6.19
C ALA A 16 -3.65 33.67 -7.14
N GLN A 17 -3.99 33.86 -8.41
CA GLN A 17 -3.83 32.80 -9.41
C GLN A 17 -2.38 32.26 -9.40
N PRO A 18 -2.19 30.94 -9.39
CA PRO A 18 -0.89 30.30 -9.47
C PRO A 18 -0.08 30.85 -10.66
N ALA A 19 1.21 31.12 -10.46
CA ALA A 19 2.07 31.70 -11.50
C ALA A 19 2.09 30.88 -12.80
N LEU A 20 1.99 29.55 -12.68
CA LEU A 20 1.92 28.62 -13.81
C LEU A 20 0.70 28.87 -14.72
N LEU A 21 -0.43 29.32 -14.17
CA LEU A 21 -1.65 29.61 -14.95
C LEU A 21 -1.60 30.99 -15.62
N LYS A 22 -0.59 31.81 -15.34
CA LYS A 22 -0.35 33.08 -16.02
C LYS A 22 0.54 32.94 -17.26
N LEU A 23 1.11 31.75 -17.48
CA LEU A 23 1.96 31.50 -18.64
C LEU A 23 1.10 31.31 -19.90
N PRO A 24 1.59 31.75 -21.07
CA PRO A 24 1.02 31.36 -22.36
C PRO A 24 0.99 29.83 -22.53
N ALA A 25 0.02 29.35 -23.30
CA ALA A 25 -0.19 27.91 -23.52
C ALA A 25 1.04 27.24 -24.14
N GLU A 26 1.79 27.96 -24.98
CA GLU A 26 3.02 27.50 -25.62
C GLU A 26 4.09 27.15 -24.59
N LEU A 27 4.27 27.98 -23.56
CA LEU A 27 5.23 27.70 -22.48
C LEU A 27 4.79 26.51 -21.63
N ILE A 28 3.48 26.36 -21.40
CA ILE A 28 2.93 25.19 -20.70
C ILE A 28 3.19 23.91 -21.51
N LEU A 29 3.02 23.95 -22.83
CA LEU A 29 3.34 22.83 -23.72
C LEU A 29 4.84 22.53 -23.76
N CYS A 30 5.71 23.55 -23.75
CA CYS A 30 7.16 23.36 -23.62
C CYS A 30 7.51 22.65 -22.31
N ILE A 31 6.91 23.06 -21.18
CA ILE A 31 7.09 22.39 -19.89
C ILE A 31 6.62 20.92 -19.98
N ALA A 32 5.44 20.67 -20.55
CA ALA A 32 4.92 19.32 -20.71
C ALA A 32 5.82 18.45 -21.60
N ALA A 33 6.44 19.01 -22.64
CA ALA A 33 7.40 18.32 -23.49
C ALA A 33 8.66 17.92 -22.72
N GLN A 34 9.14 18.74 -21.77
CA GLN A 34 10.25 18.38 -20.88
C GLN A 34 9.89 17.25 -19.91
N LEU A 35 8.60 17.09 -19.58
CA LEU A 35 8.09 16.00 -18.75
C LEU A 35 7.83 14.71 -19.54
N SER A 36 8.09 14.67 -20.85
CA SER A 36 7.80 13.50 -21.72
C SER A 36 8.53 12.22 -21.30
N SER A 37 9.66 12.33 -20.60
CA SER A 37 10.39 11.19 -20.01
C SER A 37 9.62 10.51 -18.85
N SER A 38 8.70 11.24 -18.21
CA SER A 38 7.80 10.75 -17.16
C SER A 38 6.35 11.07 -17.54
N PRO A 39 5.71 10.21 -18.36
CA PRO A 39 4.40 10.50 -18.90
C PRO A 39 3.31 10.62 -17.80
N GLU A 40 3.46 9.91 -16.69
CA GLU A 40 2.62 10.11 -15.49
C GLU A 40 2.67 11.55 -14.93
N SER A 41 3.80 12.25 -15.07
CA SER A 41 3.94 13.64 -14.60
C SER A 41 3.11 14.61 -15.44
N VAL A 42 3.02 14.39 -16.75
CA VAL A 42 2.13 15.16 -17.64
C VAL A 42 0.68 14.94 -17.26
N VAL A 43 0.29 13.70 -16.96
CA VAL A 43 -1.08 13.42 -16.50
C VAL A 43 -1.34 14.08 -15.15
N ALA A 44 -0.41 13.98 -14.19
CA ALA A 44 -0.55 14.62 -12.89
C ALA A 44 -0.73 16.14 -13.04
N LEU A 45 0.08 16.78 -13.88
CA LEU A 45 -0.02 18.22 -14.19
C LEU A 45 -1.40 18.57 -14.74
N SER A 46 -1.90 17.79 -15.70
CA SER A 46 -3.22 18.00 -16.30
C SER A 46 -4.38 17.88 -15.31
N LEU A 47 -4.20 17.13 -14.22
CA LEU A 47 -5.24 16.87 -13.22
C LEU A 47 -5.34 17.96 -12.15
N THR A 48 -4.37 18.88 -12.09
CA THR A 48 -4.34 19.93 -11.06
C THR A 48 -5.44 20.97 -11.24
N CYS A 49 -5.78 21.36 -12.48
CA CYS A 49 -6.87 22.29 -12.75
C CYS A 49 -7.52 22.08 -14.13
N LYS A 50 -8.72 22.64 -14.32
CA LYS A 50 -9.47 22.53 -15.58
C LYS A 50 -8.73 23.14 -16.76
N HIS A 51 -8.01 24.25 -16.56
CA HIS A 51 -7.30 24.96 -17.62
C HIS A 51 -6.15 24.11 -18.18
N LEU A 52 -5.29 23.58 -17.30
CA LEU A 52 -4.19 22.70 -17.69
C LEU A 52 -4.70 21.41 -18.32
N ARG A 53 -5.83 20.86 -17.84
CA ARG A 53 -6.48 19.72 -18.48
C ARG A 53 -6.84 19.99 -19.94
N THR A 54 -7.38 21.18 -20.23
CA THR A 54 -7.76 21.56 -21.60
C THR A 54 -6.53 21.72 -22.48
N ILE A 55 -5.48 22.39 -22.01
CA ILE A 55 -4.24 22.59 -22.77
C ILE A 55 -3.56 21.23 -23.07
N LEU A 56 -3.51 20.33 -22.08
CA LEU A 56 -2.76 19.08 -22.16
C LEU A 56 -3.60 17.88 -22.63
N ALA A 57 -4.83 18.10 -23.11
CA ALA A 57 -5.77 17.02 -23.41
C ALA A 57 -5.19 15.99 -24.41
N ASN A 58 -4.52 16.48 -25.46
CA ASN A 58 -3.94 15.62 -26.50
C ASN A 58 -2.79 14.75 -25.97
N ASP A 59 -1.96 15.28 -25.07
CA ASP A 59 -0.84 14.55 -24.48
C ASP A 59 -1.32 13.51 -23.47
N VAL A 60 -2.34 13.84 -22.69
CA VAL A 60 -2.93 12.92 -21.69
C VAL A 60 -3.57 11.70 -22.36
N VAL A 61 -4.30 11.88 -23.46
CA VAL A 61 -4.97 10.79 -24.18
C VAL A 61 -3.95 9.74 -24.66
N LYS A 62 -2.77 10.18 -25.12
CA LYS A 62 -1.70 9.28 -25.58
C LYS A 62 -1.10 8.42 -24.46
N VAL A 63 -1.22 8.87 -23.21
CA VAL A 63 -0.47 8.35 -22.07
C VAL A 63 -1.30 7.47 -21.11
N GLN A 64 -2.61 7.72 -21.04
CA GLN A 64 -3.47 7.35 -19.92
C GLN A 64 -3.50 5.85 -19.55
N ALA A 65 -3.35 4.94 -20.51
CA ALA A 65 -3.45 3.50 -20.26
C ALA A 65 -2.17 2.90 -19.65
N LYS A 66 -0.99 3.35 -20.09
CA LYS A 66 0.29 2.73 -19.73
C LYS A 66 0.87 3.23 -18.41
N CYS A 67 0.54 4.46 -18.02
CA CYS A 67 1.15 5.10 -16.85
C CYS A 67 0.30 5.02 -15.58
N ARG A 68 -0.88 4.40 -15.62
CA ARG A 68 -1.86 4.44 -14.51
C ARG A 68 -1.25 4.01 -13.18
N GLY A 69 -0.51 2.90 -13.14
CA GLY A 69 0.12 2.42 -11.91
C GLY A 69 1.11 3.43 -11.32
N ARG A 70 1.99 4.00 -12.15
CA ARG A 70 2.97 5.02 -11.73
C ARG A 70 2.29 6.30 -11.26
N LEU A 71 1.26 6.75 -11.98
CA LEU A 71 0.46 7.91 -11.56
C LEU A 71 -0.19 7.68 -10.20
N LEU A 72 -0.80 6.52 -9.95
CA LEU A 72 -1.41 6.22 -8.66
C LEU A 72 -0.36 6.14 -7.54
N ALA A 73 0.85 5.66 -7.82
CA ALA A 73 1.96 5.67 -6.87
C ALA A 73 2.43 7.11 -6.54
N LEU A 74 2.46 8.03 -7.53
CA LEU A 74 2.73 9.45 -7.29
C LEU A 74 1.65 10.08 -6.41
N VAL A 75 0.37 9.78 -6.68
CA VAL A 75 -0.74 10.26 -5.86
C VAL A 75 -0.67 9.69 -4.43
N GLU A 76 -0.29 8.41 -4.26
CA GLU A 76 -0.02 7.82 -2.94
C GLU A 76 1.13 8.54 -2.24
N LYS A 77 2.21 8.91 -2.93
CA LYS A 77 3.32 9.65 -2.32
C LYS A 77 2.84 10.99 -1.73
N ASP A 78 2.05 11.74 -2.49
CA ASP A 78 1.59 13.07 -2.07
C ASP A 78 0.44 13.02 -1.04
N LEU A 79 -0.42 12.01 -1.12
CA LEU A 79 -1.62 11.85 -0.27
C LEU A 79 -1.57 10.61 0.66
N GLY A 80 -0.36 10.09 0.91
CA GLY A 80 -0.12 8.84 1.65
C GLY A 80 -0.58 8.82 3.10
N ASP A 81 -0.99 9.97 3.64
CA ASP A 81 -1.62 10.13 4.95
C ASP A 81 -3.11 9.76 4.95
N ARG A 82 -3.71 9.64 3.75
CA ARG A 82 -5.13 9.37 3.57
C ARG A 82 -5.40 8.30 2.52
N LEU A 83 -4.47 8.05 1.61
CA LEU A 83 -4.64 7.14 0.50
C LEU A 83 -3.44 6.20 0.37
N PHE A 84 -3.67 4.97 -0.08
CA PHE A 84 -2.62 4.05 -0.50
C PHE A 84 -2.98 3.39 -1.83
N TYR A 85 -1.99 3.12 -2.69
CA TYR A 85 -2.22 2.55 -4.02
C TYR A 85 -2.11 1.02 -3.99
N CYS A 86 -3.16 0.26 -4.18
CA CYS A 86 -3.03 -1.20 -4.28
C CYS A 86 -2.58 -1.62 -5.69
N SER A 87 -1.41 -2.26 -5.78
CA SER A 87 -0.84 -2.73 -7.06
C SER A 87 -1.64 -3.86 -7.69
N VAL A 88 -2.36 -4.64 -6.88
CA VAL A 88 -3.11 -5.80 -7.36
C VAL A 88 -4.44 -5.39 -8.01
N CYS A 89 -5.17 -4.43 -7.43
CA CYS A 89 -6.43 -3.95 -8.01
C CYS A 89 -6.23 -2.73 -8.94
N CYS A 90 -5.04 -2.12 -8.93
CA CYS A 90 -4.70 -0.90 -9.63
C CYS A 90 -5.57 0.32 -9.25
N GLN A 91 -5.85 0.51 -7.95
CA GLN A 91 -6.68 1.60 -7.41
C GLN A 91 -6.08 2.23 -6.15
N LEU A 92 -6.53 3.45 -5.84
CA LEU A 92 -6.29 4.12 -4.57
C LEU A 92 -7.40 3.78 -3.58
N HIS A 93 -7.01 3.47 -2.36
CA HIS A 93 -7.90 3.16 -1.26
C HIS A 93 -7.67 4.14 -0.11
N ALA A 94 -8.66 4.29 0.76
CA ALA A 94 -8.49 5.05 1.99
C ALA A 94 -7.46 4.36 2.88
N PHE A 95 -6.55 5.13 3.47
CA PHE A 95 -5.57 4.69 4.44
C PHE A 95 -5.93 5.24 5.83
N SER A 96 -5.61 4.47 6.86
CA SER A 96 -5.67 4.92 8.25
C SER A 96 -4.41 4.47 8.99
N PRO A 97 -3.76 5.36 9.75
CA PRO A 97 -2.55 5.02 10.51
C PRO A 97 -2.82 4.04 11.65
N TRP A 98 -4.09 3.83 12.01
CA TRP A 98 -4.53 2.95 13.09
C TRP A 98 -4.80 1.52 12.63
N TRP A 99 -4.46 1.18 11.39
CA TRP A 99 -4.67 -0.17 10.89
C TRP A 99 -3.80 -1.20 11.61
N ASP A 100 -4.47 -2.26 12.03
CA ASP A 100 -3.85 -3.39 12.68
C ASP A 100 -3.86 -4.62 11.77
N PRO A 101 -2.69 -5.14 11.34
CA PRO A 101 -2.62 -6.36 10.54
C PRO A 101 -3.09 -7.60 11.30
N THR A 102 -3.18 -7.56 12.64
CA THR A 102 -3.69 -8.69 13.43
C THR A 102 -5.21 -8.73 13.51
N ASN A 103 -5.88 -7.60 13.29
CA ASN A 103 -7.35 -7.54 13.33
C ASN A 103 -7.91 -7.76 11.93
N GLY A 104 -8.38 -8.98 11.66
CA GLY A 104 -8.97 -9.38 10.38
C GLY A 104 -10.16 -8.52 9.92
N GLU A 105 -10.77 -7.75 10.83
CA GLU A 105 -11.90 -6.85 10.53
C GLU A 105 -11.54 -5.74 9.52
N HIS A 106 -10.31 -5.22 9.55
CA HIS A 106 -9.91 -4.14 8.64
C HIS A 106 -9.73 -4.62 7.20
N LEU A 107 -9.42 -5.90 7.01
CA LEU A 107 -9.30 -6.53 5.69
C LEU A 107 -10.68 -6.92 5.12
N ALA A 108 -11.62 -7.33 5.98
CA ALA A 108 -13.00 -7.62 5.60
C ALA A 108 -13.74 -6.38 5.04
N PHE A 109 -13.42 -5.17 5.55
CA PHE A 109 -14.04 -3.93 5.09
C PHE A 109 -13.68 -3.54 3.64
N GLN A 110 -12.57 -4.04 3.11
CA GLN A 110 -12.13 -3.76 1.73
C GLN A 110 -12.55 -4.86 0.74
N SER A 111 -12.69 -6.11 1.20
CA SER A 111 -13.09 -7.24 0.38
C SER A 111 -14.60 -7.25 0.08
N ALA A 112 -15.45 -6.87 1.03
CA ALA A 112 -16.91 -6.90 0.84
C ALA A 112 -17.45 -5.94 -0.24
N ARG A 113 -16.69 -4.89 -0.60
CA ARG A 113 -17.06 -3.92 -1.65
C ARG A 113 -16.35 -4.15 -2.98
N HIS A 114 -15.41 -5.09 -3.04
CA HIS A 114 -14.67 -5.40 -4.26
C HIS A 114 -14.78 -6.90 -4.53
N ASN A 115 -15.55 -7.26 -5.54
CA ASN A 115 -15.85 -8.62 -6.01
C ASN A 115 -14.62 -9.41 -6.55
N ARG A 116 -13.41 -9.13 -6.03
CA ARG A 116 -12.15 -9.79 -6.39
C ARG A 116 -11.46 -10.29 -5.13
N PHE A 117 -12.03 -11.32 -4.53
CA PHE A 117 -11.44 -12.14 -3.47
C PHE A 117 -10.03 -12.68 -3.82
N TYR A 118 -9.64 -12.66 -5.10
CA TYR A 118 -8.31 -13.06 -5.58
C TYR A 118 -7.17 -12.08 -5.28
N CYS A 119 -7.47 -10.83 -4.94
CA CYS A 119 -6.47 -9.79 -4.71
C CYS A 119 -5.57 -10.11 -3.50
N HIS A 120 -6.14 -10.80 -2.51
CA HIS A 120 -5.51 -11.05 -1.22
C HIS A 120 -4.65 -12.32 -1.20
N ALA A 121 -5.03 -13.37 -1.94
CA ALA A 121 -4.37 -14.68 -1.84
C ALA A 121 -2.94 -14.72 -2.41
N GLN A 122 -2.61 -13.86 -3.39
CA GLN A 122 -1.33 -13.91 -4.10
C GLN A 122 -0.18 -13.15 -3.43
N GLN A 123 -0.44 -12.42 -2.34
CA GLN A 123 0.57 -11.57 -1.69
C GLN A 123 0.63 -11.78 -0.17
N VAL A 124 0.28 -12.98 0.28
CA VAL A 124 0.40 -13.35 1.68
C VAL A 124 1.78 -13.97 1.91
N PHE A 125 2.54 -13.36 2.79
CA PHE A 125 3.61 -14.05 3.49
C PHE A 125 2.93 -14.94 4.54
N ASN A 126 2.78 -16.22 4.20
CA ASN A 126 2.29 -17.22 5.15
C ASN A 126 3.37 -17.43 6.19
N LEU A 127 3.26 -16.74 7.32
CA LEU A 127 4.18 -16.91 8.44
C LEU A 127 3.87 -18.25 9.15
N ASN A 128 2.59 -18.67 9.14
CA ASN A 128 2.09 -20.00 9.51
C ASN A 128 0.57 -20.15 9.20
N ALA A 129 -0.06 -21.22 9.71
CA ALA A 129 -1.50 -21.48 9.60
C ALA A 129 -2.42 -20.43 10.26
N ALA A 130 -1.92 -19.58 11.16
CA ALA A 130 -2.73 -18.67 11.95
C ALA A 130 -2.54 -17.19 11.58
N GLN A 131 -1.42 -16.84 10.93
CA GLN A 131 -1.11 -15.46 10.59
C GLN A 131 -0.62 -15.32 9.16
N SER A 132 -1.39 -14.54 8.41
CA SER A 132 -1.11 -14.11 7.05
C SER A 132 -0.66 -12.66 7.07
N LEU A 133 0.61 -12.40 6.80
CA LEU A 133 1.07 -11.02 6.62
C LEU A 133 0.96 -10.63 5.16
N TYR A 134 0.10 -9.66 4.86
CA TYR A 134 -0.06 -9.16 3.49
C TYR A 134 1.07 -8.21 3.12
N HIS A 135 1.60 -8.35 1.90
CA HIS A 135 2.62 -7.47 1.32
C HIS A 135 2.30 -5.97 1.47
N VAL A 136 1.01 -5.60 1.44
CA VAL A 136 0.56 -4.22 1.63
C VAL A 136 1.05 -3.61 2.96
N PHE A 137 1.09 -4.39 4.04
CA PHE A 137 1.55 -3.89 5.34
C PHE A 137 3.05 -3.61 5.34
N GLY A 138 3.85 -4.51 4.77
CA GLY A 138 5.28 -4.28 4.59
C GLY A 138 5.55 -3.02 3.76
N ARG A 139 4.81 -2.84 2.67
CA ARG A 139 4.94 -1.63 1.84
C ARG A 139 4.52 -0.36 2.57
N LEU A 140 3.44 -0.39 3.35
CA LEU A 140 3.01 0.77 4.14
C LEU A 140 4.04 1.13 5.23
N VAL A 141 4.71 0.15 5.83
CA VAL A 141 5.85 0.41 6.74
C VAL A 141 7.00 1.07 5.99
N MET A 142 7.33 0.58 4.79
CA MET A 142 8.38 1.18 3.97
C MET A 142 8.01 2.57 3.45
N ASN A 143 6.74 2.84 3.14
CA ASN A 143 6.29 4.18 2.78
C ASN A 143 6.52 5.16 3.93
N ARG A 144 6.27 4.75 5.18
CA ARG A 144 6.59 5.57 6.36
C ARG A 144 8.09 5.83 6.48
N HIS A 145 8.92 4.83 6.22
CA HIS A 145 10.38 4.95 6.23
C HIS A 145 10.88 5.95 5.18
N PHE A 146 10.39 5.85 3.94
CA PHE A 146 10.84 6.69 2.83
C PHE A 146 10.23 8.10 2.81
N TYR A 147 8.98 8.25 3.25
CA TYR A 147 8.21 9.49 3.09
C TYR A 147 7.80 10.15 4.42
N GLY A 148 8.21 9.57 5.54
CA GLY A 148 7.99 10.11 6.89
C GLY A 148 6.75 9.58 7.60
N ALA A 149 6.65 9.95 8.88
CA ALA A 149 5.67 9.40 9.82
C ALA A 149 4.21 9.32 9.32
N PRO A 150 3.60 10.36 8.72
CA PRO A 150 2.19 10.30 8.37
C PRO A 150 1.91 9.40 7.16
N LYS A 151 2.93 8.99 6.39
CA LYS A 151 2.79 8.32 5.09
C LYS A 151 2.83 6.80 5.17
N GLY A 152 2.39 6.21 6.28
CA GLY A 152 2.37 4.75 6.42
C GLY A 152 2.23 4.25 7.85
N LEU A 153 2.55 2.98 8.05
CA LEU A 153 2.41 2.29 9.35
C LEU A 153 3.73 2.28 10.12
N PRO A 154 3.70 2.34 11.46
CA PRO A 154 4.91 2.15 12.26
C PRO A 154 5.44 0.72 12.12
N LEU A 155 6.75 0.54 12.25
CA LEU A 155 7.42 -0.74 12.10
C LEU A 155 6.91 -1.79 13.11
N ASP A 156 6.64 -1.36 14.34
CA ASP A 156 6.15 -2.22 15.44
C ASP A 156 4.78 -2.85 15.14
N THR A 157 4.04 -2.31 14.17
CA THR A 157 2.80 -2.91 13.67
C THR A 157 3.02 -4.32 13.11
N LEU A 158 4.23 -4.63 12.62
CA LEU A 158 4.59 -5.96 12.12
C LEU A 158 5.10 -6.91 13.20
N ALA A 159 5.37 -6.42 14.42
CA ALA A 159 6.05 -7.16 15.49
C ALA A 159 5.10 -7.66 16.60
N LYS A 160 3.79 -7.69 16.34
CA LYS A 160 2.80 -8.13 17.33
C LYS A 160 2.84 -9.65 17.51
N PRO A 161 3.05 -10.15 18.74
CA PRO A 161 3.04 -11.58 18.99
C PRO A 161 1.62 -12.14 18.88
N VAL A 162 1.53 -13.39 18.41
CA VAL A 162 0.26 -14.10 18.28
C VAL A 162 0.42 -15.54 18.77
N TRP A 163 -0.66 -16.07 19.32
CA TRP A 163 -0.76 -17.48 19.67
C TRP A 163 -1.45 -18.25 18.55
N ALA A 164 -0.85 -19.35 18.15
CA ALA A 164 -1.30 -20.15 17.02
C ALA A 164 -1.14 -21.63 17.33
N ARG A 165 -2.09 -22.46 16.91
CA ARG A 165 -1.84 -23.91 16.86
C ARG A 165 -0.89 -24.21 15.72
N SER A 166 0.06 -25.11 15.93
CA SER A 166 0.85 -25.64 14.81
C SER A 166 -0.06 -26.39 13.82
N TRP A 167 0.43 -26.60 12.59
CA TRP A 167 -0.29 -27.30 11.54
C TRP A 167 -0.88 -28.64 12.03
N GLY A 168 -2.10 -28.96 11.59
CA GLY A 168 -2.76 -30.23 11.92
C GLY A 168 -3.30 -30.33 13.35
N GLY A 169 -3.51 -29.22 14.05
CA GLY A 169 -4.04 -29.22 15.42
C GLY A 169 -3.00 -29.53 16.49
N GLY A 170 -1.71 -29.42 16.16
CA GLY A 170 -0.60 -29.66 17.09
C GLY A 170 -0.48 -28.59 18.20
N PRO A 171 0.63 -28.61 18.95
CA PRO A 171 0.78 -27.82 20.17
C PRO A 171 0.59 -26.32 19.93
N LEU A 172 0.18 -25.64 21.00
CA LEU A 172 0.08 -24.20 21.01
C LEU A 172 1.50 -23.60 20.88
N CYS A 173 1.69 -22.77 19.86
CA CYS A 173 2.95 -22.13 19.54
C CYS A 173 2.78 -20.62 19.69
N ARG A 174 3.67 -19.99 20.45
CA ARG A 174 3.78 -18.54 20.51
C ARG A 174 4.67 -18.07 19.37
N GLN A 175 4.13 -17.22 18.52
CA GLN A 175 4.90 -16.55 17.49
C GLN A 175 5.27 -15.14 17.95
N THR A 176 6.55 -14.82 17.82
CA THR A 176 7.07 -13.49 18.13
C THR A 176 7.73 -12.94 16.86
N PRO A 177 6.97 -12.23 16.01
CA PRO A 177 7.54 -11.57 14.85
C PRO A 177 8.39 -10.37 15.30
N SER A 178 9.45 -10.11 14.55
CA SER A 178 10.35 -8.98 14.72
C SER A 178 10.68 -8.43 13.35
N ALA A 179 10.57 -7.13 13.19
CA ALA A 179 10.84 -6.44 11.93
C ALA A 179 11.95 -5.41 12.12
N ARG A 180 12.79 -5.24 11.11
CA ARG A 180 13.83 -4.19 11.09
C ARG A 180 14.05 -3.70 9.68
N ILE A 181 14.43 -2.43 9.55
CA ILE A 181 14.86 -1.85 8.29
C ILE A 181 16.37 -1.74 8.32
N VAL A 182 17.05 -2.31 7.34
CA VAL A 182 18.52 -2.27 7.22
C VAL A 182 18.85 -1.91 5.77
N ARG A 183 19.58 -0.81 5.56
CA ARG A 183 19.94 -0.32 4.21
C ARG A 183 18.73 -0.22 3.27
N ASP A 184 17.66 0.42 3.74
CA ASP A 184 16.42 0.63 2.98
C ASP A 184 15.66 -0.65 2.58
N GLU A 185 16.00 -1.79 3.19
CA GLU A 185 15.30 -3.06 3.00
C GLU A 185 14.59 -3.50 4.29
N LEU A 186 13.36 -4.00 4.16
CA LEU A 186 12.57 -4.55 5.26
C LEU A 186 12.91 -6.02 5.49
N PHE A 187 13.38 -6.34 6.68
CA PHE A 187 13.61 -7.71 7.12
C PHE A 187 12.58 -8.10 8.17
N LEU A 188 11.98 -9.27 7.98
CA LEU A 188 11.06 -9.89 8.92
C LEU A 188 11.65 -11.19 9.44
N ARG A 189 11.63 -11.38 10.75
CA ARG A 189 12.02 -12.62 11.43
C ARG A 189 10.90 -13.04 12.36
N VAL A 190 10.44 -14.27 12.23
CA VAL A 190 9.42 -14.85 13.13
C VAL A 190 10.04 -15.94 13.97
N THR A 191 10.05 -15.74 15.29
CA THR A 191 10.47 -16.77 16.24
C THR A 191 9.25 -17.56 16.69
N HIS A 192 9.35 -18.88 16.63
CA HIS A 192 8.31 -19.82 17.08
C HIS A 192 8.76 -20.44 18.39
N THR A 193 7.98 -20.28 19.45
CA THR A 193 8.21 -20.89 20.76
C THR A 193 7.11 -21.89 21.01
N LEU A 194 7.47 -23.18 20.99
CA LEU A 194 6.56 -24.27 21.33
C LEU A 194 6.53 -24.41 22.85
N GLU A 195 5.34 -24.28 23.44
CA GLU A 195 5.13 -24.55 24.85
C GLU A 195 4.37 -25.87 24.98
N GLY A 196 4.90 -26.79 25.78
CA GLY A 196 4.31 -28.11 26.00
C GLY A 196 4.89 -28.77 27.24
N ARG A 197 4.16 -29.73 27.82
CA ARG A 197 4.72 -30.59 28.88
C ARG A 197 5.68 -31.59 28.22
N ALA A 198 6.70 -32.05 28.96
CA ALA A 198 7.70 -33.01 28.43
C ALA A 198 7.07 -34.26 27.79
N SER A 199 5.90 -34.69 28.29
CA SER A 199 5.09 -35.80 27.76
C SER A 199 4.47 -35.55 26.38
N GLU A 200 4.35 -34.30 25.93
CA GLU A 200 3.74 -33.91 24.65
C GLU A 200 4.78 -33.63 23.56
N LEU A 201 6.04 -33.36 23.95
CA LEU A 201 7.15 -33.07 23.03
C LEU A 201 7.91 -34.32 22.57
N SER A 202 7.66 -35.47 23.20
CA SER A 202 8.29 -36.76 22.88
C SER A 202 7.54 -37.59 21.84
N ALA A 203 6.43 -37.08 21.28
CA ALA A 203 5.75 -37.76 20.18
C ALA A 203 6.58 -37.63 18.90
N THR A 204 7.31 -38.70 18.59
CA THR A 204 8.14 -38.87 17.39
C THR A 204 7.41 -38.36 16.13
N PRO A 205 8.04 -37.50 15.29
CA PRO A 205 7.40 -37.06 14.06
C PRO A 205 7.26 -38.24 13.11
N THR A 206 6.04 -38.73 12.93
CA THR A 206 5.72 -39.69 11.88
C THR A 206 5.96 -39.00 10.54
N LEU A 207 7.07 -39.35 9.89
CA LEU A 207 7.41 -38.92 8.54
C LEU A 207 6.23 -39.19 7.59
N LEU A 208 5.52 -38.12 7.22
CA LEU A 208 4.58 -38.13 6.11
C LEU A 208 5.38 -38.33 4.82
N LYS A 209 5.19 -39.50 4.20
CA LYS A 209 5.72 -39.79 2.86
C LYS A 209 5.14 -38.78 1.86
N PRO A 210 5.98 -38.21 0.97
CA PRO A 210 5.50 -37.37 -0.12
C PRO A 210 4.75 -38.23 -1.15
N SER A 211 3.61 -37.72 -1.61
CA SER A 211 2.84 -38.22 -2.76
C SER A 211 3.35 -37.63 -4.07
#